data_AF-V4JIU0-F1
#
_entry.id   AF-V4JIU0-F1
#
_cell.length_a   1.000
_cell.length_b   1.000
_cell.length_c   1.000
_cell.angle_alpha   90.00
_cell.angle_beta   90.00
_cell.angle_gamma   90.00
#
_symmetry.space_group_name_H-M   'P 1'
#
loop_
_entity.id
_entity.type
_entity.pdbx_description
1 polymer ?
#
loop_
_entity_poly.entity_id
_entity_poly.type
_entity_poly.pdbx_seq_one_letter_code
_entity_poly.pdbx_strand_id
1 'polypeptide(L)'
;MENTSLNMSHGASQSPIAQGNKASSKWASKWLKYSTTFWFLAVLAGQWFFFYYIIAFYGFSVINNNMEIWNVWEVFGKTPYKAGDFAGNAAFAAHAIGAGVVAFGGALQLMPQMRRYFPKFHKINGYLYLLTVFALSISGFYLVWIRDQHPITLDGIGTSINGLLILTFTYFCAKTAIKKDIRNHKKWAIRLFLVSNAQWILRIGVFSYLITGTTMGLAPAFGDPFFPMWTFGCFIVPLAMAELYFFASETQSQKVKWLAAGCLCVLTLLMLVGIMGFTPFLLKVMSGDAISI
;
A
#
# COMPACT_ATOMS: atom_id res chain seq x y z
N MET A 1 15.49 43.42 67.48
CA MET A 1 16.06 43.21 66.13
C MET A 1 16.05 41.71 65.92
N GLU A 2 15.00 41.20 65.25
CA GLU A 2 15.07 40.63 63.88
C GLU A 2 15.77 39.26 63.86
N ASN A 3 15.31 38.20 63.21
CA ASN A 3 14.24 38.06 62.24
C ASN A 3 13.82 36.58 62.17
N THR A 4 12.52 36.35 62.11
CA THR A 4 11.87 35.08 61.77
C THR A 4 12.06 34.83 60.27
N SER A 5 12.56 33.67 59.84
CA SER A 5 12.42 33.25 58.44
C SER A 5 11.79 31.85 58.37
N LEU A 6 10.49 31.88 58.07
CA LEU A 6 9.64 30.75 57.75
C LEU A 6 10.08 30.14 56.41
N ASN A 7 10.40 28.86 56.46
CA ASN A 7 10.67 28.02 55.31
C ASN A 7 9.34 27.72 54.59
N MET A 8 9.01 28.47 53.54
CA MET A 8 7.83 28.23 52.70
C MET A 8 8.26 27.51 51.41
N SER A 9 8.25 26.18 51.46
CA SER A 9 8.31 25.34 50.26
C SER A 9 7.06 25.55 49.41
N HIS A 10 7.18 26.34 48.34
CA HIS A 10 6.16 26.42 47.28
C HIS A 10 6.13 25.10 46.50
N GLY A 11 5.36 24.13 46.98
CA GLY A 11 4.90 23.01 46.18
C GLY A 11 3.88 23.54 45.16
N ALA A 12 4.33 23.85 43.95
CA ALA A 12 3.44 24.16 42.84
C ALA A 12 2.58 22.92 42.53
N SER A 13 1.35 22.91 43.05
CA SER A 13 0.33 21.91 42.69
C SER A 13 -0.01 22.09 41.21
N GLN A 14 0.52 21.20 40.37
CA GLN A 14 0.13 21.15 38.96
C GLN A 14 -1.39 20.91 38.88
N SER A 15 -2.12 21.76 38.16
CA SER A 15 -3.57 21.66 38.10
C SER A 15 -4.03 20.28 37.56
N PRO A 16 -5.08 19.67 38.11
CA PRO A 16 -5.60 18.37 37.66
C PRO A 16 -5.92 18.32 36.16
N ILE A 17 -6.35 19.47 35.60
CA ILE A 17 -6.65 19.64 34.17
C ILE A 17 -5.39 19.55 33.31
N ALA A 18 -4.27 20.15 33.76
CA ALA A 18 -3.00 20.09 33.04
C ALA A 18 -2.37 18.68 33.08
N GLN A 19 -2.56 17.93 34.18
CA GLN A 19 -2.15 16.53 34.27
C GLN A 19 -3.03 15.60 33.43
N GLY A 20 -4.36 15.82 33.42
CA GLY A 20 -5.31 15.09 32.57
C GLY A 20 -5.04 15.26 31.07
N ASN A 21 -4.72 16.48 30.62
CA ASN A 21 -4.34 16.75 29.22
C ASN A 21 -3.01 16.09 28.83
N LYS A 22 -2.04 16.02 29.74
CA LYS A 22 -0.75 15.34 29.49
C LYS A 22 -0.92 13.81 29.43
N ALA A 23 -1.74 13.21 30.29
CA ALA A 23 -2.03 11.79 30.27
C ALA A 23 -2.81 11.37 29.02
N SER A 24 -3.87 12.12 28.66
CA SER A 24 -4.62 11.94 27.41
C SER A 24 -3.72 12.08 26.17
N SER A 25 -2.74 13.00 26.21
CA SER A 25 -1.75 13.18 25.14
C SER A 25 -0.84 11.99 24.89
N LYS A 26 -0.45 11.30 25.97
CA LYS A 26 0.31 10.05 25.88
C LYS A 26 -0.55 8.94 25.28
N TRP A 27 -1.83 8.86 25.63
CA TRP A 27 -2.74 7.83 25.12
C TRP A 27 -3.03 7.96 23.63
N ALA A 28 -3.37 9.15 23.13
CA ALA A 28 -3.65 9.30 21.69
C ALA A 28 -2.41 8.99 20.83
N SER A 29 -1.22 9.40 21.29
CA SER A 29 0.05 9.10 20.62
C SER A 29 0.35 7.59 20.65
N LYS A 30 0.03 6.91 21.75
CA LYS A 30 0.18 5.45 21.89
C LYS A 30 -0.78 4.69 20.96
N TRP A 31 -2.03 5.14 20.87
CA TRP A 31 -3.04 4.57 19.98
C TRP A 31 -2.69 4.75 18.50
N LEU A 32 -2.21 5.93 18.10
CA LEU A 32 -1.71 6.15 16.74
C LEU A 32 -0.55 5.19 16.41
N LYS A 33 0.36 4.96 17.35
CA LYS A 33 1.46 3.99 17.16
C LYS A 33 0.94 2.55 17.00
N TYR A 34 -0.04 2.13 17.81
CA TYR A 34 -0.61 0.80 17.71
C TYR A 34 -1.40 0.59 16.43
N SER A 35 -2.21 1.56 16.01
CA SER A 35 -2.93 1.47 14.72
C SER A 35 -1.96 1.41 13.55
N THR A 36 -0.86 2.16 13.56
CA THR A 36 0.20 2.05 12.55
C THR A 36 0.89 0.70 12.57
N THR A 37 1.14 0.14 13.76
CA THR A 37 1.74 -1.20 13.87
C THR A 37 0.80 -2.27 13.33
N PHE A 38 -0.49 -2.20 13.70
CA PHE A 38 -1.53 -3.09 13.21
C PHE A 38 -1.67 -3.02 11.68
N TRP A 39 -1.76 -1.81 11.13
CA TRP A 39 -1.76 -1.58 9.68
C TRP A 39 -0.54 -2.20 9.01
N PHE A 40 0.66 -1.95 9.55
CA PHE A 40 1.90 -2.46 8.96
C PHE A 40 1.96 -3.99 8.95
N LEU A 41 1.55 -4.65 10.04
CA LEU A 41 1.50 -6.11 10.12
C LEU A 41 0.49 -6.70 9.12
N ALA A 42 -0.67 -6.07 8.96
CA ALA A 42 -1.68 -6.50 8.00
C ALA A 42 -1.19 -6.32 6.55
N VAL A 43 -0.53 -5.19 6.23
CA VAL A 43 0.13 -4.98 4.93
C VAL A 43 1.21 -6.02 4.69
N LEU A 44 2.08 -6.28 5.67
CA LEU A 44 3.17 -7.25 5.54
C LEU A 44 2.63 -8.64 5.21
N ALA A 45 1.64 -9.12 5.97
CA ALA A 45 1.03 -10.43 5.74
C ALA A 45 0.36 -10.51 4.36
N GLY A 46 -0.45 -9.50 3.99
CA GLY A 46 -1.15 -9.47 2.72
C GLY A 46 -0.23 -9.36 1.51
N GLN A 47 0.83 -8.56 1.59
CA GLN A 47 1.83 -8.41 0.53
C GLN A 47 2.66 -9.69 0.34
N TRP A 48 3.05 -10.36 1.42
CA TRP A 48 3.82 -11.60 1.31
C TRP A 48 2.98 -12.78 0.81
N PHE A 49 1.70 -12.82 1.17
CA PHE A 49 0.76 -13.74 0.54
C PHE A 49 0.60 -13.44 -0.96
N PHE A 50 0.49 -12.16 -1.34
CA PHE A 50 0.40 -11.77 -2.74
C PHE A 50 1.68 -12.08 -3.52
N PHE A 51 2.85 -11.90 -2.91
CA PHE A 51 4.13 -12.34 -3.45
C PHE A 51 4.15 -13.86 -3.68
N TYR A 52 3.73 -14.66 -2.70
CA TYR A 52 3.59 -16.11 -2.86
C TYR A 52 2.72 -16.44 -4.07
N TYR A 53 1.54 -15.84 -4.18
CA TYR A 53 0.66 -16.01 -5.33
C TYR A 53 1.34 -15.66 -6.66
N ILE A 54 2.05 -14.52 -6.74
CA ILE A 54 2.73 -14.10 -7.98
C ILE A 54 3.76 -15.15 -8.43
N ILE A 55 4.58 -15.64 -7.50
CA ILE A 55 5.60 -16.64 -7.82
C ILE A 55 4.95 -17.98 -8.15
N ALA A 56 3.96 -18.41 -7.37
CA ALA A 56 3.25 -19.67 -7.55
C ALA A 56 2.52 -19.74 -8.90
N PHE A 57 1.85 -18.67 -9.32
CA PHE A 57 1.10 -18.63 -10.57
C PHE A 57 1.97 -18.17 -11.75
N TYR A 58 2.40 -16.92 -11.75
CA TYR A 58 3.15 -16.35 -12.88
C TYR A 58 4.57 -16.92 -12.97
N GLY A 59 5.29 -17.04 -11.85
CA GLY A 59 6.66 -17.57 -11.87
C GLY A 59 6.74 -19.00 -12.43
N PHE A 60 5.96 -19.93 -11.88
CA PHE A 60 5.95 -21.32 -12.37
C PHE A 60 5.40 -21.46 -13.79
N SER A 61 4.42 -20.65 -14.19
CA SER A 61 3.92 -20.70 -15.58
C SER A 61 5.00 -20.32 -16.61
N VAL A 62 5.91 -19.38 -16.29
CA VAL A 62 7.05 -19.06 -17.17
C VAL A 62 8.03 -20.22 -17.22
N ILE A 63 8.39 -20.78 -16.06
CA ILE A 63 9.35 -21.90 -15.96
C ILE A 63 8.87 -23.13 -16.74
N ASN A 64 7.57 -23.42 -16.69
CA ASN A 64 6.97 -24.58 -17.35
C ASN A 64 6.49 -24.30 -18.79
N ASN A 65 6.79 -23.13 -19.35
CA ASN A 65 6.31 -22.71 -20.67
C ASN A 65 4.78 -22.80 -20.84
N ASN A 66 4.03 -22.53 -19.77
CA ASN A 66 2.56 -22.57 -19.73
C ASN A 66 1.99 -21.16 -19.53
N MET A 67 2.46 -20.19 -20.31
CA MET A 67 2.06 -18.77 -20.16
C MET A 67 0.62 -18.51 -20.65
N GLU A 68 0.04 -19.41 -21.45
CA GLU A 68 -1.36 -19.34 -21.90
C GLU A 68 -2.36 -19.33 -20.74
N ILE A 69 -2.00 -19.94 -19.60
CA ILE A 69 -2.83 -19.94 -18.38
C ILE A 69 -3.17 -18.53 -17.87
N TRP A 70 -2.38 -17.51 -18.23
CA TRP A 70 -2.68 -16.13 -17.87
C TRP A 70 -3.98 -15.62 -18.49
N ASN A 71 -4.47 -16.24 -19.57
CA ASN A 71 -5.73 -15.85 -20.19
C ASN A 71 -6.96 -16.25 -19.36
N VAL A 72 -6.77 -16.85 -18.18
CA VAL A 72 -7.82 -16.91 -17.14
C VAL A 72 -8.40 -15.53 -16.80
N TRP A 73 -7.64 -14.45 -17.05
CA TRP A 73 -8.09 -13.06 -16.85
C TRP A 73 -9.00 -12.50 -17.96
N GLU A 74 -9.26 -13.25 -19.03
CA GLU A 74 -10.14 -12.83 -20.13
C GLU A 74 -11.57 -12.57 -19.68
N VAL A 75 -12.03 -13.22 -18.61
CA VAL A 75 -13.33 -12.95 -17.98
C VAL A 75 -13.45 -11.48 -17.55
N PHE A 76 -12.33 -10.82 -17.24
CA PHE A 76 -12.27 -9.39 -16.90
C PHE A 76 -11.89 -8.50 -18.11
N GLY A 77 -11.97 -9.03 -19.33
CA GLY A 77 -11.66 -8.33 -20.57
C GLY A 77 -10.16 -8.06 -20.78
N LYS A 78 -9.28 -8.88 -20.20
CA LYS A 78 -7.83 -8.76 -20.35
C LYS A 78 -7.25 -10.03 -20.95
N THR A 79 -6.40 -9.91 -21.96
CA THR A 79 -5.70 -11.03 -22.61
C THR A 79 -4.18 -10.90 -22.42
N PRO A 80 -3.62 -11.38 -21.29
CA PRO A 80 -2.22 -11.18 -20.97
C PRO A 80 -1.23 -11.93 -21.87
N TYR A 81 -1.60 -13.11 -22.35
CA TYR A 81 -0.78 -13.90 -23.27
C TYR A 81 -1.36 -13.85 -24.68
N LYS A 82 -0.52 -13.50 -25.66
CA LYS A 82 -0.88 -13.52 -27.09
C LYS A 82 0.16 -14.34 -27.85
N ALA A 83 -0.28 -15.37 -28.57
CA ALA A 83 0.61 -16.20 -29.39
C ALA A 83 1.32 -15.32 -30.44
N GLY A 84 2.64 -15.49 -30.60
CA GLY A 84 3.47 -14.69 -31.52
C GLY A 84 3.88 -13.30 -31.01
N ASP A 85 3.35 -12.81 -29.88
CA ASP A 85 3.68 -11.50 -29.29
C ASP A 85 4.79 -11.62 -28.23
N PHE A 86 6.02 -11.92 -28.66
CA PHE A 86 7.14 -12.10 -27.72
C PHE A 86 7.36 -10.86 -26.84
N ALA A 87 7.40 -9.67 -27.45
CA ALA A 87 7.68 -8.42 -26.75
C ALA A 87 6.61 -8.11 -25.69
N GLY A 88 5.33 -8.25 -26.04
CA GLY A 88 4.23 -8.00 -25.12
C GLY A 88 4.13 -9.04 -24.01
N ASN A 89 4.33 -10.33 -24.33
CA ASN A 89 4.35 -11.39 -23.32
C ASN A 89 5.51 -11.20 -22.34
N ALA A 90 6.71 -10.84 -22.82
CA ALA A 90 7.86 -10.56 -21.98
C ALA A 90 7.64 -9.31 -21.10
N ALA A 91 7.06 -8.24 -21.65
CA ALA A 91 6.71 -7.05 -20.89
C ALA A 91 5.70 -7.35 -19.77
N PHE A 92 4.66 -8.14 -20.07
CA PHE A 92 3.68 -8.56 -19.07
C PHE A 92 4.32 -9.45 -17.99
N ALA A 93 5.13 -10.44 -18.37
CA ALA A 93 5.82 -11.31 -17.43
C ALA A 93 6.72 -10.52 -16.48
N ALA A 94 7.55 -9.63 -17.04
CA ALA A 94 8.44 -8.77 -16.26
C ALA A 94 7.64 -7.86 -15.31
N HIS A 95 6.52 -7.30 -15.77
CA HIS A 95 5.67 -6.45 -14.95
C HIS A 95 5.01 -7.24 -13.81
N ALA A 96 4.37 -8.38 -14.12
CA ALA A 96 3.66 -9.21 -13.15
C ALA A 96 4.61 -9.80 -12.09
N ILE A 97 5.74 -10.38 -12.50
CA ILE A 97 6.72 -10.96 -11.58
C ILE A 97 7.43 -9.88 -10.78
N GLY A 98 7.79 -8.75 -11.41
CA GLY A 98 8.41 -7.63 -10.72
C GLY A 98 7.50 -7.01 -9.65
N ALA A 99 6.17 -7.13 -9.78
CA ALA A 99 5.25 -6.72 -8.73
C ALA A 99 5.43 -7.56 -7.45
N GLY A 100 5.84 -8.82 -7.59
CA GLY A 100 6.23 -9.67 -6.46
C GLY A 100 7.47 -9.14 -5.73
N VAL A 101 8.48 -8.67 -6.47
CA VAL A 101 9.67 -8.04 -5.89
C VAL A 101 9.30 -6.76 -5.12
N VAL A 102 8.38 -5.95 -5.66
CA VAL A 102 7.85 -4.76 -4.97
C VAL A 102 7.11 -5.15 -3.69
N ALA A 103 6.26 -6.18 -3.75
CA ALA A 103 5.49 -6.66 -2.61
C ALA A 103 6.38 -7.12 -1.45
N PHE A 104 7.37 -7.96 -1.74
CA PHE A 104 8.30 -8.47 -0.73
C PHE A 104 9.29 -7.38 -0.27
N GLY A 105 10.02 -6.79 -1.21
CA GLY A 105 11.11 -5.85 -0.94
C GLY A 105 10.65 -4.52 -0.36
N GLY A 106 9.48 -4.03 -0.77
CA GLY A 106 8.90 -2.76 -0.30
C GLY A 106 8.53 -2.80 1.17
N ALA A 107 7.92 -3.88 1.65
CA ALA A 107 7.53 -4.01 3.05
C ALA A 107 8.77 -3.98 3.98
N LEU A 108 9.86 -4.63 3.57
CA LEU A 108 11.14 -4.61 4.29
C LEU A 108 11.76 -3.20 4.39
N GLN A 109 11.52 -2.31 3.43
CA GLN A 109 12.02 -0.93 3.44
C GLN A 109 11.41 -0.09 4.59
N LEU A 110 10.16 -0.39 4.97
CA LEU A 110 9.47 0.36 6.01
C LEU A 110 9.91 -0.02 7.43
N MET A 111 10.46 -1.22 7.61
CA MET A 111 10.90 -1.75 8.91
C MET A 111 12.05 -0.92 9.51
N PRO A 112 11.85 -0.26 10.67
CA PRO A 112 12.92 0.49 11.35
C PRO A 112 14.13 -0.38 11.72
N GLN A 113 13.88 -1.65 12.07
CA GLN A 113 14.90 -2.63 12.46
C GLN A 113 15.86 -2.91 11.29
N MET A 114 15.34 -3.04 10.07
CA MET A 114 16.17 -3.28 8.88
C MET A 114 17.14 -2.12 8.64
N ARG A 115 16.69 -0.88 8.85
CA ARG A 115 17.53 0.31 8.72
C ARG A 115 18.60 0.42 9.81
N ARG A 116 18.27 0.00 11.03
CA ARG A 116 19.18 0.09 12.19
C ARG A 116 20.24 -1.00 12.20
N TYR A 117 19.84 -2.25 11.98
CA TYR A 117 20.71 -3.41 12.14
C TYR A 117 21.33 -3.89 10.82
N PHE A 118 20.67 -3.64 9.68
CA PHE A 118 21.13 -4.11 8.36
C PHE A 118 21.19 -2.97 7.32
N PRO A 119 21.95 -1.87 7.57
CA PRO A 119 21.94 -0.69 6.72
C PRO A 119 22.47 -0.95 5.30
N LYS A 120 23.41 -1.88 5.10
CA LYS A 120 23.89 -2.29 3.77
C LYS A 120 22.77 -2.96 2.97
N PHE A 121 22.07 -3.91 3.60
CA PHE A 121 20.91 -4.58 3.00
C PHE A 121 19.81 -3.57 2.64
N HIS A 122 19.47 -2.67 3.57
CA HIS A 122 18.47 -1.63 3.33
C HIS A 122 18.78 -0.81 2.07
N LYS A 123 20.05 -0.41 1.88
CA LYS A 123 20.49 0.33 0.69
C LYS A 123 20.37 -0.48 -0.60
N ILE A 124 20.90 -1.72 -0.61
CA ILE A 124 20.84 -2.59 -1.80
C ILE A 124 19.39 -2.89 -2.19
N ASN A 125 18.57 -3.30 -1.22
CA ASN A 125 17.13 -3.52 -1.44
C ASN A 125 16.43 -2.22 -1.87
N GLY A 126 16.91 -1.05 -1.42
CA GLY A 126 16.35 0.24 -1.80
C GLY A 126 16.64 0.60 -3.26
N TYR A 127 17.86 0.35 -3.73
CA TYR A 127 18.22 0.52 -5.14
C TYR A 127 17.45 -0.46 -6.03
N LEU A 128 17.37 -1.74 -5.63
CA LEU A 128 16.58 -2.73 -6.36
C LEU A 128 15.12 -2.31 -6.43
N TYR A 129 14.53 -1.92 -5.30
CA TYR A 129 13.14 -1.44 -5.25
C TYR A 129 12.90 -0.25 -6.18
N LEU A 130 13.75 0.78 -6.14
CA LEU A 130 13.63 1.97 -6.99
C LEU A 130 13.74 1.61 -8.48
N LEU A 131 14.68 0.74 -8.85
CA LEU A 131 14.85 0.26 -10.21
C LEU A 131 13.62 -0.53 -10.68
N THR A 132 13.11 -1.44 -9.83
CA THR A 132 11.95 -2.27 -10.13
C THR A 132 10.70 -1.42 -10.33
N VAL A 133 10.36 -0.50 -9.42
CA VAL A 133 9.15 0.34 -9.59
C VAL A 133 9.24 1.28 -10.79
N PHE A 134 10.45 1.74 -11.14
CA PHE A 134 10.68 2.51 -12.36
C PHE A 134 10.41 1.65 -13.60
N ALA A 135 11.04 0.47 -13.71
CA ALA A 135 10.84 -0.44 -14.83
C ALA A 135 9.39 -0.93 -14.96
N LEU A 136 8.72 -1.17 -13.83
CA LEU A 136 7.31 -1.53 -13.80
C LEU A 136 6.42 -0.40 -14.30
N SER A 137 6.69 0.84 -13.92
CA SER A 137 5.90 1.97 -14.43
C SER A 137 6.05 2.10 -15.96
N ILE A 138 7.28 2.01 -16.49
CA ILE A 138 7.54 2.07 -17.94
C ILE A 138 6.85 0.92 -18.69
N SER A 139 7.00 -0.33 -18.21
CA SER A 139 6.32 -1.48 -18.82
C SER A 139 4.79 -1.36 -18.71
N GLY A 140 4.26 -0.81 -17.63
CA GLY A 140 2.83 -0.53 -17.46
C GLY A 140 2.30 0.45 -18.52
N PHE A 141 3.04 1.53 -18.81
CA PHE A 141 2.69 2.43 -19.91
C PHE A 141 2.71 1.73 -21.26
N TYR A 142 3.72 0.90 -21.54
CA TYR A 142 3.77 0.10 -22.76
C TYR A 142 2.55 -0.82 -22.90
N LEU A 143 2.18 -1.53 -21.82
CA LEU A 143 1.03 -2.43 -21.83
C LEU A 143 -0.28 -1.67 -22.12
N VAL A 144 -0.50 -0.53 -21.45
CA VAL A 144 -1.74 0.25 -21.58
C VAL A 144 -1.84 0.99 -22.92
N TRP A 145 -0.75 1.60 -23.40
CA TRP A 145 -0.82 2.54 -24.53
C TRP A 145 -0.36 1.96 -25.86
N ILE A 146 0.43 0.87 -25.84
CA ILE A 146 1.04 0.31 -27.05
C ILE A 146 0.50 -1.09 -27.33
N ARG A 147 0.48 -1.96 -26.31
CA ARG A 147 0.12 -3.37 -26.49
C ARG A 147 -1.39 -3.60 -26.57
N ASP A 148 -2.16 -2.92 -25.72
CA ASP A 148 -3.61 -3.07 -25.65
C ASP A 148 -4.28 -2.02 -26.56
N GLN A 149 -4.36 -2.31 -27.87
CA GLN A 149 -4.84 -1.37 -28.91
C GLN A 149 -6.36 -1.06 -28.89
N HIS A 150 -7.02 -1.18 -27.73
CA HIS A 150 -8.43 -0.82 -27.57
C HIS A 150 -8.56 0.64 -27.10
N PRO A 151 -9.75 1.26 -27.25
CA PRO A 151 -9.98 2.59 -26.69
C PRO A 151 -9.65 2.60 -25.20
N ILE A 152 -8.88 3.60 -24.78
CA ILE A 152 -8.45 3.69 -23.38
C ILE A 152 -9.65 4.03 -22.52
N THR A 153 -10.01 3.07 -21.67
CA THR A 153 -11.07 3.17 -20.67
C THR A 153 -10.56 3.81 -19.38
N LEU A 154 -11.47 4.08 -18.43
CA LEU A 154 -11.14 4.76 -17.16
C LEU A 154 -10.07 4.04 -16.34
N ASP A 155 -10.01 2.70 -16.39
CA ASP A 155 -8.96 1.88 -15.78
C ASP A 155 -7.58 2.17 -16.37
N GLY A 156 -7.47 2.33 -17.70
CA GLY A 156 -6.24 2.73 -18.38
C GLY A 156 -5.79 4.13 -17.99
N ILE A 157 -6.72 5.08 -17.89
CA ILE A 157 -6.44 6.46 -17.42
C ILE A 157 -5.95 6.45 -15.97
N GLY A 158 -6.69 5.79 -15.06
CA GLY A 158 -6.33 5.70 -13.65
C GLY A 158 -4.98 5.01 -13.43
N THR A 159 -4.72 3.94 -14.17
CA THR A 159 -3.43 3.23 -14.14
C THR A 159 -2.29 4.11 -14.64
N SER A 160 -2.52 4.92 -15.68
CA SER A 160 -1.52 5.87 -16.22
C SER A 160 -1.20 6.98 -15.23
N ILE A 161 -2.21 7.55 -14.56
CA ILE A 161 -2.01 8.54 -13.50
C ILE A 161 -1.20 7.94 -12.35
N ASN A 162 -1.54 6.72 -11.92
CA ASN A 162 -0.76 6.03 -10.89
C ASN A 162 0.69 5.78 -11.34
N GLY A 163 0.91 5.41 -12.60
CA GLY A 163 2.24 5.25 -13.20
C GLY A 163 3.08 6.53 -13.14
N LEU A 164 2.48 7.68 -13.47
CA LEU A 164 3.12 8.99 -13.34
C LEU A 164 3.48 9.29 -11.88
N LEU A 165 2.56 9.04 -10.94
CA LEU A 165 2.83 9.22 -9.51
C LEU A 165 4.00 8.35 -9.03
N ILE A 166 4.07 7.09 -9.47
CA ILE A 166 5.20 6.19 -9.16
C ILE A 166 6.51 6.81 -9.65
N LEU A 167 6.58 7.29 -10.90
CA LEU A 167 7.80 7.90 -11.46
C LEU A 167 8.20 9.16 -10.68
N THR A 168 7.24 10.05 -10.42
CA THR A 168 7.47 11.29 -9.67
C THR A 168 7.95 10.99 -8.24
N PHE A 169 7.33 10.04 -7.54
CA PHE A 169 7.68 9.73 -6.16
C PHE A 169 9.00 8.97 -6.08
N THR A 170 9.32 8.15 -7.08
CA THR A 170 10.64 7.51 -7.25
C THR A 170 11.74 8.56 -7.32
N TYR A 171 11.55 9.58 -8.17
CA TYR A 171 12.49 10.70 -8.29
C TYR A 171 12.69 11.43 -6.96
N PHE A 172 11.60 11.83 -6.27
CA PHE A 172 11.72 12.54 -5.00
C PHE A 172 12.31 11.69 -3.87
N CYS A 173 11.96 10.40 -3.81
CA CYS A 173 12.53 9.45 -2.86
C CYS A 173 14.06 9.33 -3.02
N ALA A 174 14.53 9.19 -4.26
CA ALA A 174 15.95 9.13 -4.58
C ALA A 174 16.66 10.47 -4.33
N LYS A 175 16.09 11.59 -4.79
CA LYS A 175 16.65 12.94 -4.61
C LYS A 175 16.86 13.28 -3.14
N THR A 176 15.87 13.00 -2.29
CA THR A 176 15.96 13.27 -0.85
C THR A 176 16.96 12.35 -0.14
N ALA A 177 17.10 11.09 -0.59
CA ALA A 177 18.16 10.20 -0.10
C ALA A 177 19.56 10.71 -0.44
N ILE A 178 19.79 11.14 -1.69
CA ILE A 178 21.08 11.67 -2.17
C ILE A 178 21.45 12.94 -1.41
N LYS A 179 20.48 13.84 -1.22
CA LYS A 179 20.65 15.07 -0.42
C LYS A 179 20.78 14.83 1.09
N LYS A 180 20.72 13.57 1.55
CA LYS A 180 20.75 13.18 2.97
C LYS A 180 19.62 13.81 3.80
N ASP A 181 18.51 14.20 3.17
CA ASP A 181 17.31 14.67 3.85
C ASP A 181 16.45 13.47 4.27
N ILE A 182 16.85 12.85 5.38
CA ILE A 182 16.26 11.60 5.86
C ILE A 182 14.79 11.77 6.28
N ARG A 183 14.40 12.96 6.77
CA ARG A 183 13.02 13.21 7.21
C ARG A 183 12.09 13.17 6.00
N ASN A 184 12.42 13.90 4.94
CA ASN A 184 11.58 13.91 3.74
C ASN A 184 11.72 12.61 2.93
N HIS A 185 12.89 11.98 2.89
CA HIS A 185 13.06 10.67 2.29
C HIS A 185 12.09 9.64 2.87
N LYS A 186 11.93 9.59 4.20
CA LYS A 186 10.95 8.69 4.83
C LYS A 186 9.52 8.93 4.36
N LYS A 187 9.10 10.20 4.26
CA LYS A 187 7.74 10.55 3.81
C LYS A 187 7.55 10.15 2.33
N TRP A 188 8.52 10.45 1.46
CA TRP A 188 8.47 10.05 0.05
C TRP A 188 8.54 8.54 -0.16
N ALA A 189 9.32 7.81 0.64
CA ALA A 189 9.38 6.35 0.59
C ALA A 189 8.03 5.72 0.94
N ILE A 190 7.30 6.25 1.95
CA ILE A 190 5.95 5.80 2.28
C ILE A 190 4.98 6.10 1.13
N ARG A 191 4.99 7.31 0.58
CA ARG A 191 4.13 7.65 -0.58
C ARG A 191 4.39 6.74 -1.76
N LEU A 192 5.67 6.51 -2.10
CA LEU A 192 6.08 5.61 -3.16
C LEU A 192 5.61 4.19 -2.90
N PHE A 193 5.78 3.68 -1.68
CA PHE A 193 5.30 2.36 -1.29
C PHE A 193 3.79 2.21 -1.52
N LEU A 194 3.00 3.22 -1.16
CA LEU A 194 1.55 3.19 -1.33
C LEU A 194 1.14 3.19 -2.81
N VAL A 195 1.68 4.08 -3.64
CA VAL A 195 1.31 4.14 -5.07
C VAL A 195 1.85 2.96 -5.88
N SER A 196 3.00 2.40 -5.49
CA SER A 196 3.56 1.20 -6.13
C SER A 196 2.72 -0.05 -5.81
N ASN A 197 1.96 -0.03 -4.71
CA ASN A 197 1.06 -1.11 -4.32
C ASN A 197 -0.41 -0.80 -4.62
N ALA A 198 -0.72 0.29 -5.35
CA ALA A 198 -2.09 0.68 -5.66
C ALA A 198 -2.88 -0.42 -6.37
N GLN A 199 -2.23 -1.17 -7.27
CA GLN A 199 -2.87 -2.29 -7.94
C GLN A 199 -3.25 -3.40 -6.95
N TRP A 200 -2.39 -3.75 -5.98
CA TRP A 200 -2.78 -4.69 -4.91
C TRP A 200 -3.93 -4.14 -4.05
N ILE A 201 -3.89 -2.86 -3.69
CA ILE A 201 -4.96 -2.17 -2.93
C ILE A 201 -6.27 -2.17 -3.73
N LEU A 202 -6.22 -2.06 -5.05
CA LEU A 202 -7.38 -2.16 -5.93
C LEU A 202 -8.07 -3.52 -5.76
N ARG A 203 -7.32 -4.64 -5.82
CA ARG A 203 -7.90 -5.99 -5.72
C ARG A 203 -8.53 -6.20 -4.34
N ILE A 204 -7.78 -5.97 -3.26
CA ILE A 204 -8.31 -6.19 -1.91
C ILE A 204 -9.48 -5.23 -1.60
N GLY A 205 -9.48 -4.01 -2.14
CA GLY A 205 -10.60 -3.08 -1.95
C GLY A 205 -11.87 -3.52 -2.68
N VAL A 206 -11.75 -4.10 -3.89
CA VAL A 206 -12.88 -4.74 -4.59
C VAL A 206 -13.46 -5.87 -3.75
N PHE A 207 -12.63 -6.80 -3.27
CA PHE A 207 -13.12 -7.91 -2.44
C PHE A 207 -13.68 -7.43 -1.09
N SER A 208 -13.12 -6.36 -0.52
CA SER A 208 -13.68 -5.72 0.67
C SER A 208 -15.08 -5.20 0.39
N TYR A 209 -15.30 -4.51 -0.72
CA TYR A 209 -16.61 -3.99 -1.11
C TYR A 209 -17.64 -5.11 -1.30
N LEU A 210 -17.28 -6.14 -2.08
CA LEU A 210 -18.16 -7.28 -2.33
C LEU A 210 -18.57 -8.00 -1.05
N ILE A 211 -17.62 -8.28 -0.14
CA ILE A 211 -17.93 -8.95 1.12
C ILE A 211 -18.75 -8.05 2.04
N THR A 212 -18.29 -6.82 2.28
CA THR A 212 -18.98 -5.93 3.22
C THR A 212 -20.40 -5.63 2.77
N GLY A 213 -20.63 -5.36 1.48
CA GLY A 213 -21.96 -5.17 0.91
C GLY A 213 -22.84 -6.41 1.11
N THR A 214 -22.34 -7.60 0.79
CA THR A 214 -23.08 -8.86 0.99
C THR A 214 -23.43 -9.08 2.47
N THR A 215 -22.48 -8.87 3.39
CA THR A 215 -22.73 -9.01 4.84
C THR A 215 -23.73 -8.00 5.40
N MET A 216 -23.92 -6.87 4.71
CA MET A 216 -24.91 -5.85 5.04
C MET A 216 -26.28 -6.11 4.38
N GLY A 217 -26.45 -7.24 3.69
CA GLY A 217 -27.70 -7.60 3.00
C GLY A 217 -27.91 -6.88 1.66
N LEU A 218 -26.86 -6.28 1.10
CA LEU A 218 -26.88 -5.72 -0.25
C LEU A 218 -26.47 -6.79 -1.27
N ALA A 219 -26.67 -6.50 -2.56
CA ALA A 219 -26.25 -7.36 -3.67
C ALA A 219 -25.17 -6.66 -4.52
N PRO A 220 -23.94 -6.46 -3.98
CA PRO A 220 -22.87 -5.84 -4.74
C PRO A 220 -22.41 -6.76 -5.89
N ALA A 221 -22.16 -6.17 -7.06
CA ALA A 221 -21.81 -6.90 -8.27
C ALA A 221 -20.68 -6.22 -9.04
N PHE A 222 -19.97 -7.01 -9.86
CA PHE A 222 -19.02 -6.45 -10.82
C PHE A 222 -19.75 -5.53 -11.79
N GLY A 223 -19.23 -4.31 -11.95
CA GLY A 223 -19.88 -3.26 -12.75
C GLY A 223 -20.55 -2.17 -11.92
N ASP A 224 -20.65 -2.34 -10.60
CA ASP A 224 -21.17 -1.29 -9.72
C ASP A 224 -20.36 0.02 -9.85
N PRO A 225 -20.98 1.19 -9.61
CA PRO A 225 -20.29 2.49 -9.64
C PRO A 225 -19.04 2.54 -8.75
N PHE A 226 -18.95 1.68 -7.74
CA PHE A 226 -17.77 1.54 -6.89
C PHE A 226 -16.49 1.28 -7.69
N PHE A 227 -16.53 0.43 -8.73
CA PHE A 227 -15.35 -0.01 -9.47
C PHE A 227 -14.62 1.13 -10.19
N PRO A 228 -15.27 1.94 -11.05
CA PRO A 228 -14.61 3.08 -11.68
C PRO A 228 -14.14 4.13 -10.67
N MET A 229 -14.85 4.33 -9.55
CA MET A 229 -14.38 5.21 -8.47
C MET A 229 -13.12 4.65 -7.79
N TRP A 230 -13.11 3.35 -7.50
CA TRP A 230 -12.04 2.68 -6.78
C TRP A 230 -10.76 2.53 -7.61
N THR A 231 -10.85 2.54 -8.94
CA THR A 231 -9.70 2.68 -9.84
C THR A 231 -8.79 3.84 -9.44
N PHE A 232 -9.37 4.98 -9.05
CA PHE A 232 -8.62 6.13 -8.54
C PHE A 232 -8.44 6.07 -7.01
N GLY A 233 -9.49 5.61 -6.31
CA GLY A 233 -9.50 5.48 -4.85
C GLY A 233 -8.35 4.63 -4.29
N CYS A 234 -7.93 3.60 -5.03
CA CYS A 234 -6.87 2.67 -4.61
C CYS A 234 -5.50 3.32 -4.36
N PHE A 235 -5.22 4.50 -4.91
CA PHE A 235 -4.03 5.30 -4.58
C PHE A 235 -4.37 6.62 -3.88
N ILE A 236 -5.54 7.22 -4.15
CA ILE A 236 -5.94 8.48 -3.49
C ILE A 236 -6.20 8.26 -2.00
N VAL A 237 -6.97 7.24 -1.62
CA VAL A 237 -7.34 6.99 -0.21
C VAL A 237 -6.11 6.69 0.64
N PRO A 238 -5.17 5.81 0.24
CA PRO A 238 -3.95 5.60 0.99
C PRO A 238 -3.06 6.84 1.09
N LEU A 239 -2.95 7.64 0.03
CA LEU A 239 -2.19 8.89 0.07
C LEU A 239 -2.82 9.92 1.01
N ALA A 240 -4.15 10.09 0.97
CA ALA A 240 -4.86 10.96 1.90
C ALA A 240 -4.67 10.52 3.36
N MET A 241 -4.73 9.21 3.62
CA MET A 241 -4.44 8.65 4.94
C MET A 241 -2.98 8.88 5.35
N ALA A 242 -2.02 8.78 4.42
CA ALA A 242 -0.61 9.07 4.71
C ALA A 242 -0.40 10.54 5.09
N GLU A 243 -1.02 11.49 4.39
CA GLU A 243 -0.96 12.91 4.77
C GLU A 243 -1.59 13.19 6.13
N LEU A 244 -2.77 12.62 6.39
CA LEU A 244 -3.42 12.71 7.70
C LEU A 244 -2.51 12.13 8.80
N TYR A 245 -1.86 10.99 8.55
CA TYR A 245 -0.92 10.38 9.47
C TYR A 245 0.31 11.26 9.72
N PHE A 246 0.91 11.85 8.67
CA PHE A 246 2.05 12.76 8.82
C PHE A 246 1.68 13.98 9.64
N PHE A 247 0.52 14.57 9.36
CA PHE A 247 0.01 15.71 10.12
C PHE A 247 -0.27 15.35 11.58
N ALA A 248 -0.93 14.21 11.83
CA ALA A 248 -1.22 13.70 13.17
C ALA A 248 0.05 13.40 13.99
N SER A 249 1.12 12.96 13.32
CA SER A 249 2.41 12.65 13.95
C SER A 249 3.19 13.89 14.36
N GLU A 250 2.94 15.03 13.71
CA GLU A 250 3.67 16.29 13.94
C GLU A 250 2.89 17.26 14.85
N THR A 251 1.56 17.13 14.93
CA THR A 251 0.71 17.99 15.77
C THR A 251 0.66 17.56 17.24
N GLN A 252 0.37 18.52 18.12
CA GLN A 252 0.03 18.27 19.53
C GLN A 252 -1.46 18.04 19.77
N SER A 253 -2.30 18.21 18.73
CA SER A 253 -3.76 18.05 18.82
C SER A 253 -4.18 16.59 19.03
N GLN A 254 -4.88 16.33 20.12
CA GLN A 254 -5.37 14.98 20.45
C GLN A 254 -6.48 14.53 19.53
N LYS A 255 -7.37 15.45 19.15
CA LYS A 255 -8.48 15.16 18.24
C LYS A 255 -7.97 14.62 16.90
N VAL A 256 -6.92 15.24 16.36
CA VAL A 256 -6.30 14.82 15.10
C VAL A 256 -5.65 13.44 15.21
N LYS A 257 -4.96 13.15 16.33
CA LYS A 257 -4.35 11.84 16.57
C LYS A 257 -5.40 10.73 16.67
N TRP A 258 -6.49 10.98 17.39
CA TRP A 258 -7.60 10.04 17.51
C TRP A 258 -8.30 9.81 16.16
N LEU A 259 -8.58 10.88 15.42
CA LEU A 259 -9.15 10.78 14.08
C LEU A 259 -8.26 9.94 13.16
N ALA A 260 -6.97 10.27 13.08
CA ALA A 260 -6.02 9.52 12.25
C ALA A 260 -5.91 8.05 12.66
N ALA A 261 -5.86 7.76 13.97
CA ALA A 261 -5.82 6.40 14.47
C ALA A 261 -7.09 5.62 14.13
N GLY A 262 -8.27 6.22 14.33
CA GLY A 262 -9.57 5.63 14.00
C GLY A 262 -9.72 5.35 12.52
N CYS A 263 -9.44 6.34 11.66
CA CYS A 263 -9.47 6.17 10.20
C CYS A 263 -8.52 5.05 9.75
N LEU A 264 -7.29 5.03 10.27
CA LEU A 264 -6.32 3.98 9.92
C LEU A 264 -6.77 2.60 10.37
N CYS A 265 -7.37 2.48 11.57
CA CYS A 265 -7.94 1.21 12.04
C CYS A 265 -9.07 0.73 11.13
N VAL A 266 -10.03 1.60 10.78
CA VAL A 266 -11.15 1.25 9.90
C VAL A 266 -10.64 0.79 8.53
N LEU A 267 -9.71 1.55 7.92
CA LEU A 267 -9.11 1.17 6.65
C LEU A 267 -8.33 -0.15 6.75
N THR A 268 -7.68 -0.42 7.88
CA THR A 268 -6.97 -1.69 8.10
C THR A 268 -7.94 -2.86 8.24
N LEU A 269 -9.08 -2.68 8.90
CA LEU A 269 -10.11 -3.71 9.00
C LEU A 269 -10.72 -4.02 7.63
N LEU A 270 -11.05 -3.01 6.84
CA LEU A 270 -11.52 -3.19 5.46
C LEU A 270 -10.47 -3.89 4.60
N MET A 271 -9.20 -3.51 4.74
CA MET A 271 -8.08 -4.18 4.06
C MET A 271 -8.01 -5.67 4.44
N LEU A 272 -8.18 -6.03 5.72
CA LEU A 272 -8.20 -7.42 6.16
C LEU A 272 -9.39 -8.20 5.60
N VAL A 273 -10.59 -7.61 5.59
CA VAL A 273 -11.77 -8.21 4.92
C VAL A 273 -11.47 -8.47 3.45
N GLY A 274 -10.87 -7.50 2.77
CA GLY A 274 -10.42 -7.62 1.40
C GLY A 274 -9.40 -8.74 1.18
N ILE A 275 -8.38 -8.85 2.03
CA ILE A 275 -7.38 -9.93 1.97
C ILE A 275 -8.05 -11.29 2.16
N MET A 276 -8.93 -11.42 3.16
CA MET A 276 -9.65 -12.67 3.42
C MET A 276 -10.55 -13.07 2.25
N GLY A 277 -11.19 -12.11 1.58
CA GLY A 277 -12.00 -12.37 0.38
C GLY A 277 -11.21 -12.69 -0.86
N PHE A 278 -10.08 -12.03 -1.06
CA PHE A 278 -9.24 -12.22 -2.22
C PHE A 278 -8.47 -13.55 -2.18
N THR A 279 -8.16 -14.05 -0.99
CA THR A 279 -7.42 -15.31 -0.77
C THR A 279 -8.05 -16.51 -1.48
N PRO A 280 -9.32 -16.90 -1.23
CA PRO A 280 -9.93 -18.06 -1.90
C PRO A 280 -10.02 -17.90 -3.41
N PHE A 281 -10.22 -16.67 -3.89
CA PHE A 281 -10.18 -16.37 -5.32
C PHE A 281 -8.80 -16.64 -5.93
N LEU A 282 -7.72 -16.21 -5.28
CA LEU A 282 -6.35 -16.49 -5.72
C LEU A 282 -6.01 -17.99 -5.66
N LEU A 283 -6.49 -18.70 -4.63
CA LEU A 283 -6.32 -20.15 -4.55
C LEU A 283 -7.02 -20.87 -5.72
N LYS A 284 -8.23 -20.42 -6.08
CA LYS A 284 -8.99 -20.92 -7.24
C LYS A 284 -8.27 -20.67 -8.58
N VAL A 285 -7.65 -19.50 -8.72
CA VAL A 285 -6.81 -19.19 -9.91
C VAL A 285 -5.64 -20.17 -10.01
N MET A 286 -4.98 -20.47 -8.89
CA MET A 286 -3.81 -21.37 -8.87
C MET A 286 -4.18 -22.85 -9.06
N SER A 287 -5.39 -23.28 -8.70
CA SER A 287 -5.85 -24.66 -8.97
C SER A 287 -6.21 -24.90 -10.43
N GLY A 288 -6.30 -23.85 -11.25
CA GLY A 288 -6.73 -23.94 -12.64
C GLY A 288 -8.26 -24.05 -12.81
N ASP A 289 -9.02 -23.79 -11.76
CA ASP A 289 -10.48 -23.83 -11.80
C ASP A 289 -11.04 -22.64 -12.58
N ALA A 290 -12.15 -22.86 -13.30
CA ALA A 290 -12.81 -21.82 -14.09
C ALA A 290 -13.30 -20.65 -13.20
N ILE A 291 -12.96 -19.42 -13.57
CA ILE A 291 -13.43 -18.21 -12.90
C ILE A 291 -14.71 -17.73 -13.57
N SER A 292 -15.72 -17.36 -12.77
CA SER A 292 -16.97 -16.75 -13.23
C SER A 292 -17.19 -15.44 -12.49
N ILE A 293 -17.85 -14.48 -13.16
CA ILE A 293 -18.24 -13.17 -12.63
C ILE A 293 -19.70 -13.22 -12.19
#